data_AF-A0AAV2IMR1-F1
#
_entry.id   AF-A0AAV2IMR1-F1
#
_cell.length_a   1.000
_cell.length_b   1.000
_cell.length_c   1.000
_cell.angle_alpha   90.00
_cell.angle_beta   90.00
_cell.angle_gamma   90.00
#
_symmetry.space_group_name_H-M   'P 1'
#
loop_
_entity.id
_entity.type
_entity.pdbx_description
1 polymer ?
#
loop_
_entity_poly.entity_id
_entity_poly.type
_entity_poly.pdbx_seq_one_letter_code
_entity_poly.pdbx_strand_id
1 'polypeptide(L)'
;PTFTAVKSTCLGVAPSECFGLLGQNGAGKTTIFKMLTGDVIITDGDIYVESKNIKWYLKSIQSRMGYCPQYDALNDLLTGAELLFFYGRLRGVPAKDLPVVAARVVSFVDLHPYETELIHGYSGGTKRKLSMGISIIGNP
;
A
#
# COMPACT_ATOMS: atom_id res chain seq x y z
N PRO A 1 -7.55 -26.09 19.31
CA PRO A 1 -8.70 -25.29 18.83
C PRO A 1 -8.35 -24.50 17.56
N THR A 2 -9.17 -24.59 16.52
CA THR A 2 -9.02 -23.79 15.29
C THR A 2 -9.64 -22.40 15.48
N PHE A 3 -8.88 -21.34 15.21
CA PHE A 3 -9.35 -19.96 15.31
C PHE A 3 -9.85 -19.46 13.95
N THR A 4 -11.02 -18.83 13.92
CA THR A 4 -11.60 -18.21 12.71
C THR A 4 -11.47 -16.70 12.81
N ALA A 5 -10.58 -16.10 12.02
CA ALA A 5 -10.31 -14.66 12.05
C ALA A 5 -11.33 -13.83 11.25
N VAL A 6 -11.90 -14.39 10.19
CA VAL A 6 -12.91 -13.77 9.32
C VAL A 6 -13.96 -14.83 9.02
N LYS A 7 -15.25 -14.51 9.18
CA LYS A 7 -16.35 -15.47 9.04
C LYS A 7 -17.42 -14.91 8.10
N SER A 8 -17.61 -15.57 6.95
CA SER A 8 -18.72 -15.35 6.00
C SER A 8 -19.02 -13.87 5.71
N THR A 9 -17.98 -13.06 5.50
CA THR A 9 -18.11 -11.63 5.23
C THR A 9 -18.36 -11.40 3.74
N CYS A 10 -19.40 -10.63 3.41
CA CYS A 10 -19.71 -10.21 2.05
C CYS A 10 -19.73 -8.68 1.99
N LEU A 11 -18.96 -8.11 1.06
CA LEU A 11 -18.85 -6.67 0.85
C LEU A 11 -18.53 -6.41 -0.63
N GLY A 12 -19.09 -5.33 -1.18
CA GLY A 12 -18.69 -4.77 -2.46
C GLY A 12 -18.31 -3.30 -2.28
N VAL A 13 -17.31 -2.84 -3.04
CA VAL A 13 -16.88 -1.44 -3.10
C VAL A 13 -16.90 -1.03 -4.56
N ALA A 14 -17.60 0.05 -4.88
CA ALA A 14 -17.72 0.54 -6.25
C ALA A 14 -16.41 1.21 -6.72
N PRO A 15 -16.14 1.27 -8.04
CA PRO A 15 -15.04 2.05 -8.56
C PRO A 15 -15.11 3.51 -8.07
N SER A 16 -13.96 4.06 -7.68
CA SER A 16 -13.83 5.44 -7.17
C SER A 16 -14.58 5.73 -5.86
N GLU A 17 -15.05 4.72 -5.14
CA GLU A 17 -15.65 4.87 -3.83
C GLU A 17 -14.57 4.96 -2.73
N CYS A 18 -14.71 5.94 -1.83
CA CYS A 18 -13.91 5.98 -0.60
C CYS A 18 -14.59 5.13 0.48
N PHE A 19 -14.05 3.94 0.72
CA PHE A 19 -14.61 2.97 1.66
C PHE A 19 -13.79 2.85 2.95
N GLY A 20 -14.47 2.82 4.11
CA GLY A 20 -13.86 2.62 5.42
C GLY A 20 -14.35 1.35 6.11
N LEU A 21 -13.44 0.44 6.45
CA LEU A 21 -13.74 -0.76 7.24
C LEU A 21 -13.55 -0.49 8.74
N LEU A 22 -14.64 -0.34 9.48
CA LEU A 22 -14.63 -0.01 10.90
C LEU A 22 -14.92 -1.22 11.79
N GLY A 23 -14.31 -1.26 12.97
CA GLY A 23 -14.52 -2.32 13.97
C GLY A 23 -13.43 -2.34 15.03
N GLN A 24 -13.66 -3.03 16.14
CA GLN A 24 -12.70 -3.13 17.25
C GLN A 24 -11.42 -3.91 16.85
N ASN A 25 -10.37 -3.81 17.67
CA ASN A 25 -9.17 -4.63 17.48
C ASN A 25 -9.54 -6.11 17.56
N GLY A 26 -8.98 -6.92 16.66
CA GLY A 26 -9.33 -8.35 16.55
C GLY A 26 -10.56 -8.67 15.70
N ALA A 27 -11.32 -7.69 15.20
CA ALA A 27 -12.49 -7.92 14.35
C ALA A 27 -12.19 -8.47 12.93
N GLY A 28 -10.93 -8.80 12.61
CA GLY A 28 -10.55 -9.37 11.31
C GLY A 28 -10.17 -8.36 10.22
N LYS A 29 -10.23 -7.05 10.48
CA LYS A 29 -9.91 -5.99 9.48
C LYS A 29 -8.55 -6.19 8.81
N THR A 30 -7.49 -6.30 9.60
CA THR A 30 -6.12 -6.51 9.08
C THR A 30 -6.00 -7.84 8.33
N THR A 31 -6.72 -8.88 8.76
CA THR A 31 -6.75 -10.17 8.05
C THR A 31 -7.40 -10.03 6.67
N ILE A 32 -8.50 -9.25 6.55
CA ILE A 32 -9.13 -8.94 5.27
C ILE A 32 -8.14 -8.23 4.33
N PHE A 33 -7.45 -7.19 4.81
CA PHE A 33 -6.45 -6.50 4.00
C PHE A 33 -5.27 -7.41 3.59
N LYS A 34 -4.80 -8.28 4.49
CA LYS A 34 -3.76 -9.26 4.16
C LYS A 34 -4.21 -10.30 3.13
N MET A 35 -5.49 -10.67 3.10
CA MET A 35 -6.03 -11.50 2.03
C MET A 35 -6.13 -10.73 0.70
N LEU A 36 -6.48 -9.44 0.74
CA LEU A 36 -6.50 -8.55 -0.43
C LEU A 36 -5.12 -8.34 -1.06
N THR A 37 -4.07 -8.23 -0.24
CA THR A 37 -2.68 -8.07 -0.71
C THR A 37 -2.02 -9.39 -1.10
N GLY A 38 -2.62 -10.52 -0.71
CA GLY A 38 -2.06 -11.86 -0.92
C GLY A 38 -1.06 -12.32 0.14
N ASP A 39 -0.91 -11.57 1.25
CA ASP A 39 -0.04 -11.94 2.37
C ASP A 39 -0.61 -13.12 3.19
N VAL A 40 -1.92 -13.32 3.14
CA VAL A 40 -2.63 -14.44 3.77
C VAL A 40 -3.51 -15.14 2.75
N ILE A 41 -3.47 -16.47 2.73
CA ILE A 41 -4.29 -17.29 1.83
C ILE A 41 -5.74 -17.31 2.33
N ILE A 42 -6.68 -17.15 1.39
CA ILE A 42 -8.12 -17.25 1.64
C ILE A 42 -8.47 -18.72 1.88
N THR A 43 -9.02 -19.05 3.06
CA THR A 43 -9.45 -20.43 3.38
C THR A 43 -10.68 -20.86 2.58
N ASP A 44 -11.67 -19.98 2.44
CA ASP A 44 -12.92 -20.23 1.70
C ASP A 44 -13.51 -18.91 1.16
N GLY A 45 -14.36 -19.00 0.14
CA GLY A 45 -14.93 -17.85 -0.57
C GLY A 45 -13.94 -17.18 -1.52
N ASP A 46 -14.33 -16.05 -2.13
CA ASP A 46 -13.57 -15.40 -3.19
C ASP A 46 -13.47 -13.88 -3.00
N ILE A 47 -12.37 -13.31 -3.50
CA ILE A 47 -12.14 -11.87 -3.54
C ILE A 47 -11.82 -11.47 -4.98
N TYR A 48 -12.55 -10.49 -5.49
CA TYR A 48 -12.39 -9.96 -6.84
C TYR A 48 -11.92 -8.51 -6.80
N VAL A 49 -10.92 -8.17 -7.61
CA VAL A 49 -10.43 -6.81 -7.85
C VAL A 49 -10.44 -6.58 -9.35
N GLU A 50 -11.15 -5.55 -9.82
CA GLU A 50 -11.35 -5.28 -11.26
C GLU A 50 -11.80 -6.54 -12.04
N SER A 51 -12.82 -7.23 -11.50
CA SER A 51 -13.37 -8.49 -12.05
C SER A 51 -12.38 -9.67 -12.12
N LYS A 52 -11.17 -9.53 -11.57
CA LYS A 52 -10.18 -10.62 -11.47
C LYS A 52 -10.16 -11.18 -10.06
N ASN A 53 -10.27 -12.49 -9.93
CA ASN A 53 -10.14 -13.13 -8.63
C ASN A 53 -8.67 -13.22 -8.21
N ILE A 54 -8.39 -12.85 -6.95
CA ILE A 54 -7.05 -12.82 -6.37
C ILE A 54 -6.34 -14.17 -6.43
N LYS A 55 -7.07 -15.29 -6.29
CA LYS A 55 -6.47 -16.64 -6.29
C LYS A 55 -5.74 -16.96 -7.59
N TRP A 56 -6.24 -16.47 -8.73
CA TRP A 56 -5.70 -16.80 -10.05
C TRP A 56 -4.91 -15.64 -10.68
N TYR A 57 -5.15 -14.39 -10.26
CA TYR A 57 -4.59 -13.19 -10.90
C TYR A 57 -3.78 -12.29 -9.96
N LEU A 58 -3.30 -12.81 -8.82
CA LEU A 58 -2.61 -12.05 -7.77
C LEU A 58 -1.57 -11.05 -8.31
N LYS A 59 -0.62 -11.51 -9.14
CA LYS A 59 0.45 -10.65 -9.68
C LYS A 59 -0.10 -9.48 -10.51
N SER A 60 -1.11 -9.75 -11.35
CA SER A 60 -1.74 -8.71 -12.16
C SER A 60 -2.48 -7.69 -11.29
N ILE A 61 -3.11 -8.14 -10.20
CA ILE A 61 -3.80 -7.26 -9.25
C ILE A 61 -2.78 -6.42 -8.47
N GLN A 62 -1.73 -7.04 -7.92
CA GLN A 62 -0.66 -6.34 -7.18
C GLN A 62 0.05 -5.27 -8.02
N SER A 63 0.17 -5.47 -9.33
CA SER A 63 0.74 -4.46 -10.25
C SER A 63 -0.09 -3.18 -10.37
N ARG A 64 -1.38 -3.24 -10.01
CA ARG A 64 -2.36 -2.13 -10.06
C ARG A 64 -2.98 -1.84 -8.69
N MET A 65 -2.29 -2.23 -7.62
CA MET A 65 -2.72 -1.99 -6.26
C MET A 65 -1.62 -1.25 -5.50
N GLY A 66 -2.03 -0.18 -4.81
CA GLY A 66 -1.23 0.49 -3.80
C GLY A 66 -1.60 -0.03 -2.42
N TYR A 67 -0.61 -0.40 -1.60
CA TYR A 67 -0.85 -0.84 -0.23
C TYR A 67 0.08 -0.12 0.74
N CYS A 68 -0.52 0.51 1.75
CA CYS A 68 0.19 1.21 2.82
C CYS A 68 -0.06 0.48 4.15
N PRO A 69 0.79 -0.49 4.54
CA PRO A 69 0.61 -1.31 5.74
C PRO A 69 0.57 -0.45 7.02
N GLN A 70 0.07 -0.99 8.14
CA GLN A 70 0.03 -0.25 9.41
C GLN A 70 1.42 0.07 9.97
N TYR A 71 2.38 -0.85 9.77
CA TYR A 71 3.78 -0.66 10.14
C TYR A 71 4.59 -0.35 8.89
N ASP A 72 5.44 0.68 8.97
CA ASP A 72 6.17 1.19 7.82
C ASP A 72 7.37 0.28 7.48
N ALA A 73 7.55 -0.03 6.18
CA ALA A 73 8.70 -0.76 5.66
C ALA A 73 9.73 0.22 5.05
N LEU A 74 10.18 1.18 5.86
CA LEU A 74 11.12 2.22 5.44
C LEU A 74 12.55 1.81 5.74
N ASN A 75 13.47 2.23 4.88
CA ASN A 75 14.91 2.10 5.13
C ASN A 75 15.42 3.41 5.74
N ASP A 76 15.72 3.38 7.03
CA ASP A 76 16.16 4.56 7.78
C ASP A 76 17.53 5.12 7.30
N LEU A 77 18.29 4.37 6.49
CA LEU A 77 19.56 4.79 5.89
C LEU A 77 19.39 5.58 4.58
N LEU A 78 18.18 5.65 4.03
CA LEU A 78 17.87 6.40 2.83
C LEU A 78 17.17 7.70 3.18
N THR A 79 17.23 8.67 2.27
CA THR A 79 16.36 9.84 2.26
C THR A 79 14.96 9.49 1.72
N GLY A 80 13.97 10.34 1.99
CA GLY A 80 12.63 10.17 1.44
C GLY A 80 12.61 10.13 -0.09
N ALA A 81 13.37 11.01 -0.73
CA ALA A 81 13.53 11.04 -2.19
C ALA A 81 14.15 9.74 -2.73
N GLU A 82 15.26 9.28 -2.17
CA GLU A 82 15.91 8.03 -2.61
C GLU A 82 14.99 6.83 -2.50
N LEU A 83 14.20 6.75 -1.41
CA LEU A 83 13.26 5.65 -1.22
C LEU A 83 12.11 5.68 -2.23
N LEU A 84 11.59 6.86 -2.57
CA LEU A 84 10.60 7.03 -3.64
C LEU A 84 11.17 6.64 -5.00
N PHE A 85 12.42 7.03 -5.30
CA PHE A 85 13.10 6.59 -6.51
C PHE A 85 13.25 5.06 -6.55
N PHE A 86 13.70 4.45 -5.45
CA PHE A 86 13.87 3.01 -5.33
C PHE A 86 12.56 2.27 -5.62
N TYR A 87 11.47 2.62 -4.93
CA TYR A 87 10.18 1.97 -5.15
C TYR A 87 9.58 2.30 -6.52
N GLY A 88 9.77 3.51 -7.05
CA GLY A 88 9.33 3.85 -8.41
C GLY A 88 9.99 2.97 -9.48
N ARG A 89 11.29 2.68 -9.34
CA ARG A 89 12.00 1.73 -10.22
C ARG A 89 11.44 0.31 -10.09
N LEU A 90 11.18 -0.15 -8.86
CA LEU A 90 10.57 -1.47 -8.62
C LEU A 90 9.16 -1.58 -9.21
N ARG A 91 8.39 -0.48 -9.20
CA ARG A 91 7.06 -0.40 -9.82
C ARG A 91 7.10 -0.21 -11.33
N GLY A 92 8.29 -0.16 -11.95
CA GLY A 92 8.45 -0.08 -13.39
C GLY A 92 8.32 1.32 -13.98
N VAL A 93 8.39 2.38 -13.17
CA VAL A 93 8.39 3.75 -13.68
C VAL A 93 9.63 3.98 -14.56
N PRO A 94 9.47 4.45 -15.82
CA PRO A 94 10.60 4.72 -16.68
C PRO A 94 11.58 5.71 -16.06
N ALA A 95 12.89 5.48 -16.20
CA ALA A 95 13.91 6.28 -15.54
C ALA A 95 13.82 7.78 -15.88
N LYS A 96 13.41 8.11 -17.12
CA LYS A 96 13.21 9.48 -17.60
C LYS A 96 12.05 10.21 -16.91
N ASP A 97 11.03 9.47 -16.48
CA ASP A 97 9.80 10.03 -15.90
C ASP A 97 9.87 10.05 -14.37
N LEU A 98 10.72 9.20 -13.79
CA LEU A 98 10.84 9.00 -12.35
C LEU A 98 11.10 10.30 -11.55
N PRO A 99 11.96 11.25 -11.97
CA PRO A 99 12.13 12.51 -11.25
C PRO A 99 10.84 13.32 -11.14
N VAL A 100 10.06 13.39 -12.24
CA VAL A 100 8.79 14.12 -12.27
C VAL A 100 7.74 13.41 -11.41
N VAL A 101 7.67 12.09 -11.49
CA VAL A 101 6.74 11.27 -10.70
C VAL A 101 7.06 11.38 -9.21
N ALA A 102 8.33 11.26 -8.82
CA ALA A 102 8.76 11.38 -7.43
C ALA A 102 8.46 12.78 -6.86
N ALA A 103 8.76 13.86 -7.59
CA ALA A 103 8.46 15.22 -7.16
C ALA A 103 6.95 15.45 -6.96
N ARG A 104 6.10 14.89 -7.83
CA ARG A 104 4.64 14.94 -7.66
C ARG A 104 4.19 14.23 -6.39
N VAL A 105 4.77 13.07 -6.08
CA VAL A 105 4.44 12.32 -4.86
C VAL A 105 4.92 13.06 -3.60
N VAL A 106 6.13 13.62 -3.60
CA VAL A 106 6.66 14.45 -2.51
C VAL A 106 5.72 15.62 -2.22
N SER A 107 5.24 16.30 -3.27
CA SER A 107 4.28 17.40 -3.13
C SER A 107 2.93 16.91 -2.60
N PHE A 108 2.40 15.80 -3.14
CA PHE A 108 1.10 15.25 -2.75
C PHE A 108 1.04 14.82 -1.28
N VAL A 109 2.11 14.22 -0.74
CA VAL A 109 2.16 13.80 0.66
C VAL A 109 2.77 14.84 1.60
N ASP A 110 3.07 16.04 1.10
CA ASP A 110 3.64 17.16 1.86
C ASP A 110 4.94 16.75 2.58
N LEU A 111 5.93 16.31 1.79
CA LEU A 111 7.25 15.84 2.25
C LEU A 111 8.41 16.77 1.88
N HIS A 112 8.17 17.84 1.12
CA HIS A 112 9.23 18.77 0.66
C HIS A 112 10.23 19.22 1.75
N PRO A 113 9.81 19.56 2.99
CA PRO A 113 10.76 20.02 4.00
C PRO A 113 11.78 18.95 4.44
N TYR A 114 11.55 17.68 4.13
CA TYR A 114 12.32 16.55 4.63
C TYR A 114 12.90 15.68 3.51
N GLU A 115 12.62 15.96 2.23
CA GLU A 115 12.84 15.00 1.14
C GLU A 115 14.30 14.57 0.96
N THR A 116 15.25 15.44 1.33
CA THR A 116 16.71 15.19 1.31
C THR A 116 17.27 14.75 2.66
N GLU A 117 16.47 14.72 3.71
CA GLU A 117 16.89 14.29 5.04
C GLU A 117 16.77 12.78 5.18
N LEU A 118 17.64 12.17 5.99
CA LEU A 118 17.59 10.74 6.28
C LEU A 118 16.29 10.37 7.01
N ILE A 119 15.66 9.28 6.58
CA ILE A 119 14.39 8.80 7.14
C ILE A 119 14.51 8.46 8.63
N HIS A 120 15.71 8.12 9.13
CA HIS A 120 15.95 7.91 10.57
C HIS A 120 15.45 9.09 11.42
N GLY A 121 15.58 10.34 10.94
CA GLY A 121 15.21 11.55 11.66
C GLY A 121 13.74 11.93 11.53
N TYR A 122 12.97 11.20 10.71
CA TYR A 122 11.57 11.53 10.47
C TYR A 122 10.71 11.25 11.70
N SER A 123 9.78 12.17 11.97
CA SER A 123 8.68 11.90 12.90
C SER A 123 7.84 10.71 12.41
N GLY A 124 7.11 10.04 13.31
CA GLY A 124 6.19 8.97 12.91
C GLY A 124 5.13 9.42 11.89
N GLY A 125 4.66 10.68 11.99
CA GLY A 125 3.74 11.26 11.00
C GLY A 125 4.39 11.45 9.63
N THR A 126 5.65 11.89 9.59
CA THR A 126 6.42 12.05 8.35
C THR A 126 6.72 10.68 7.72
N LYS A 127 7.06 9.66 8.52
CA LYS A 127 7.20 8.27 8.05
C LYS A 127 5.89 7.76 7.44
N ARG A 128 4.73 8.07 8.06
CA ARG A 128 3.42 7.70 7.52
C ARG A 128 3.10 8.37 6.19
N LYS A 129 3.42 9.66 6.05
CA LYS A 129 3.30 10.41 4.77
C LYS A 129 4.14 9.74 3.67
N LEU A 130 5.39 9.41 3.97
CA LEU A 130 6.28 8.72 3.04
C LEU A 130 5.76 7.33 2.65
N SER A 131 5.29 6.52 3.61
CA SER A 131 4.67 5.22 3.35
C SER A 131 3.46 5.33 2.41
N MET A 132 2.63 6.37 2.60
CA MET A 132 1.55 6.67 1.67
C MET A 132 2.08 7.02 0.27
N GLY A 133 3.13 7.83 0.18
CA GLY A 133 3.78 8.17 -1.08
C GLY A 133 4.30 6.94 -1.84
N ILE A 134 4.95 6.02 -1.13
CA ILE A 134 5.41 4.74 -1.69
C ILE A 134 4.24 3.91 -2.24
N SER A 135 3.11 3.90 -1.54
CA SER A 135 1.93 3.13 -1.98
C SER A 135 1.33 3.63 -3.30
N ILE A 136 1.56 4.89 -3.68
CA ILE A 136 0.99 5.53 -4.88
C ILE A 136 2.03 5.81 -5.98
N ILE A 137 3.33 5.61 -5.74
CA ILE A 137 4.41 5.98 -6.69
C ILE A 137 4.30 5.31 -8.06
N GLY A 138 3.70 4.11 -8.11
CA GLY A 138 3.47 3.36 -9.34
C GLY A 138 2.21 3.74 -10.10
N ASN A 139 1.48 4.78 -9.66
CA ASN A 139 0.15 5.14 -10.15
C ASN A 139 -0.79 3.92 -10.25
N PRO A 140 -1.01 3.21 -9.13
CA PRO A 140 -1.83 2.01 -9.09
C PRO A 140 -3.29 2.28 -9.47
#